data_AF-A0A9E0WIN6-F1
#
_entry.id   AF-A0A9E0WIN6-F1
#
_cell.length_a   1.000
_cell.length_b   1.000
_cell.length_c   1.000
_cell.angle_alpha   90.00
_cell.angle_beta   90.00
_cell.angle_gamma   90.00
#
_symmetry.space_group_name_H-M   'P 1'
#
loop_
_entity.id
_entity.type
_entity.pdbx_description
1 polymer ?
#
loop_
_entity_poly.entity_id
_entity_poly.type
_entity_poly.pdbx_seq_one_letter_code
_entity_poly.pdbx_strand_id
1 'polypeptide(L)' 'TCGEVQGLANAHLASVRAKIADLKRIEHVLSSTVAQCSGDDVPECPVIDALREEA' A
#
# COMPACT_ATOMS: atom_id res chain seq x y z
N THR A 1 -14.66 -32.81 -0.05
CA THR A 1 -14.68 -33.16 -1.48
C THR A 1 -13.81 -32.19 -2.27
N CYS A 2 -13.50 -32.48 -3.54
CA CYS A 2 -12.77 -31.53 -4.39
C CYS A 2 -13.47 -30.16 -4.48
N GLY A 3 -14.82 -30.14 -4.55
CA GLY A 3 -15.60 -28.90 -4.60
C GLY A 3 -15.48 -28.02 -3.36
N GLU A 4 -15.43 -28.62 -2.17
CA GLU A 4 -15.23 -27.87 -0.91
C GLU A 4 -13.85 -27.20 -0.87
N VAL A 5 -12.81 -27.94 -1.29
CA VAL A 5 -11.43 -27.41 -1.36
C VAL A 5 -11.32 -26.29 -2.40
N GLN A 6 -11.96 -26.44 -3.56
CA GLN A 6 -12.03 -25.40 -4.59
C GLN A 6 -12.72 -24.13 -4.06
N GLY A 7 -13.81 -24.28 -3.30
CA GLY A 7 -14.50 -23.16 -2.66
C GLY A 7 -13.60 -22.38 -1.70
N LEU A 8 -12.89 -23.10 -0.82
CA LEU A 8 -11.94 -22.51 0.11
C LEU A 8 -10.78 -21.80 -0.60
N ALA A 9 -10.22 -22.43 -1.64
CA ALA A 9 -9.14 -21.83 -2.43
C ALA A 9 -9.58 -20.53 -3.12
N ASN A 10 -10.80 -20.48 -3.67
CA ASN A 10 -11.35 -19.27 -4.28
C ASN A 10 -11.54 -18.14 -3.26
N ALA A 11 -12.02 -18.46 -2.06
CA ALA A 11 -12.15 -17.46 -0.98
C ALA A 11 -10.80 -16.88 -0.57
N HIS A 12 -9.77 -17.72 -0.43
CA HIS A 12 -8.42 -17.25 -0.15
C HIS A 12 -7.84 -16.41 -1.29
N LEU A 13 -8.06 -16.82 -2.55
CA LEU A 13 -7.63 -16.04 -3.71
C LEU A 13 -8.29 -14.64 -3.72
N ALA A 14 -9.57 -14.54 -3.38
CA ALA A 14 -10.26 -13.26 -3.26
C ALA A 14 -9.63 -12.38 -2.16
N SER A 15 -9.30 -12.95 -1.00
CA SER A 15 -8.61 -12.25 0.09
C SER A 15 -7.23 -11.73 -0.34
N VAL A 16 -6.44 -12.55 -1.03
CA VAL A 16 -5.13 -12.15 -1.56
C VAL A 16 -5.27 -10.99 -2.56
N ARG A 17 -6.24 -11.06 -3.47
CA ARG A 17 -6.50 -9.99 -4.44
C ARG A 17 -6.92 -8.68 -3.77
N ALA A 18 -7.72 -8.75 -2.72
CA ALA A 18 -8.09 -7.57 -1.93
C ALA A 18 -6.85 -6.93 -1.28
N LYS A 19 -5.99 -7.74 -0.63
CA LYS A 19 -4.72 -7.25 -0.04
C LYS A 19 -3.82 -6.59 -1.08
N ILE A 20 -3.70 -7.17 -2.28
CA ILE A 20 -2.92 -6.56 -3.36
C ILE A 20 -3.51 -5.21 -3.77
N ALA A 21 -4.83 -5.10 -3.89
CA ALA A 21 -5.47 -3.84 -4.22
C ALA A 21 -5.22 -2.76 -3.15
N ASP A 22 -5.22 -3.15 -1.88
CA ASP A 22 -4.92 -2.24 -0.77
C ASP A 22 -3.46 -1.79 -0.79
N LEU A 23 -2.53 -2.74 -0.97
CA LEU A 23 -1.09 -2.45 -1.06
C LEU A 23 -0.77 -1.52 -2.24
N LYS A 24 -1.42 -1.70 -3.40
CA LYS A 24 -1.26 -0.78 -4.54
C LYS A 24 -1.72 0.65 -4.23
N ARG A 25 -2.75 0.83 -3.41
CA ARG A 25 -3.19 2.16 -2.98
C ARG A 25 -2.14 2.81 -2.07
N ILE A 26 -1.61 2.06 -1.12
CA ILE A 26 -0.53 2.52 -0.23
C ILE A 26 0.72 2.87 -1.04
N GLU A 27 1.13 1.99 -1.96
CA GLU A 27 2.25 2.22 -2.87
C GLU A 27 2.08 3.52 -3.66
N HIS A 28 0.89 3.77 -4.22
CA HIS A 28 0.65 4.97 -5.00
C HIS A 28 0.89 6.24 -4.17
N VAL A 29 0.29 6.32 -2.98
CA VAL A 29 0.49 7.46 -2.07
C VAL A 29 1.97 7.61 -1.71
N LEU A 30 2.60 6.53 -1.24
CA LEU A 30 4.00 6.55 -0.84
C LEU A 30 4.93 6.97 -1.99
N SER A 31 4.70 6.44 -3.19
CA SER A 31 5.48 6.80 -4.38
C SER A 31 5.34 8.28 -4.73
N SER A 32 4.15 8.86 -4.59
CA SER A 32 3.92 10.29 -4.83
C SER A 32 4.60 11.17 -3.80
N THR A 33 4.61 10.76 -2.52
CA THR A 33 5.30 11.47 -1.44
C THR A 33 6.81 11.42 -1.64
N VAL A 34 7.36 10.24 -1.97
CA VAL A 34 8.80 10.06 -2.23
C VAL A 34 9.24 10.84 -3.48
N ALA A 35 8.43 10.88 -4.53
CA ALA A 35 8.77 11.63 -5.76
C ALA A 35 8.90 13.14 -5.53
N GLN A 36 8.29 13.67 -4.47
CA GLN A 36 8.42 15.08 -4.08
C GLN A 36 9.64 15.34 -3.18
N CYS A 37 10.28 14.29 -2.67
CA CYS A 37 11.47 14.40 -1.85
C CYS A 37 12.71 14.63 -2.72
N SER A 38 13.43 15.74 -2.47
CA SER A 38 14.72 16.00 -3.13
C SER A 38 15.83 15.05 -2.66
N GLY A 39 15.71 14.54 -1.43
CA GLY A 39 16.75 13.74 -0.77
C GLY A 39 17.93 14.56 -0.21
N ASP A 40 17.85 15.89 -0.31
CA ASP A 40 18.84 16.83 0.21
C ASP A 40 18.57 17.17 1.68
N ASP A 41 19.55 17.77 2.36
CA ASP A 41 19.37 18.33 3.70
C ASP A 41 18.63 19.67 3.61
N VAL A 42 17.30 19.58 3.45
CA VAL A 42 16.39 20.72 3.31
C VAL A 42 15.44 20.84 4.51
N PRO A 43 15.07 22.07 4.91
CA PRO A 43 14.17 22.29 6.05
C PRO A 43 12.74 21.81 5.77
N GLU A 44 12.28 21.81 4.52
CA GLU A 44 10.99 21.24 4.10
C GLU A 44 11.18 19.86 3.47
N CYS A 45 10.73 18.79 4.15
CA CYS A 45 10.80 17.43 3.63
C CYS A 45 9.38 16.86 3.46
N PRO A 46 8.89 16.72 2.21
CA PRO A 46 7.52 16.26 1.95
C PRO A 46 7.17 14.90 2.58
N VAL A 47 8.17 14.02 2.78
CA VAL A 47 7.98 12.75 3.48
C VAL A 47 7.74 12.95 4.97
N ILE A 48 8.53 13.81 5.62
CA ILE A 48 8.37 14.10 7.05
C ILE A 48 7.05 14.83 7.31
N ASP A 49 6.67 15.75 6.43
CA ASP A 49 5.43 16.50 6.54
C ASP A 49 4.21 15.58 6.44
N ALA A 50 4.20 14.67 5.45
CA ALA A 50 3.13 13.67 5.30
C ALA A 50 3.00 12.77 6.55
N LEU A 51 4.12 12.35 7.15
CA LEU A 51 4.13 11.52 8.36
C LEU A 51 3.74 12.29 9.64
N ARG A 52 3.81 13.62 9.63
CA ARG A 52 3.40 14.47 10.77
C ARG A 52 1.91 14.76 10.79
N GLU A 53 1.24 14.76 9.64
CA GLU A 53 -0.21 14.98 9.53
C GLU A 53 -1.05 13.76 9.98
N GLU A 54 -0.41 12.61 10.17
CA GLU A 54 -1.04 11.35 10.63
C GLU A 54 -1.14 11.23 12.17
N ALA A 55 -0.74 12.27 12.92
CA ALA A 55 -0.74 12.33 14.40
C ALA A 55 -1.80 13.30 14.95
#